data_AF-A0AA39QEM1-F1
#
_entry.id   AF-A0AA39QEM1-F1
#
_cell.length_a   1.000
_cell.length_b   1.000
_cell.length_c   1.000
_cell.angle_alpha   90.00
_cell.angle_beta   90.00
_cell.angle_gamma   90.00
#
_symmetry.space_group_name_H-M   'P 1'
#
loop_
_entity.id
_entity.type
_entity.pdbx_description
1 polymer ?
#
loop_
_entity_poly.entity_id
_entity_poly.type
_entity_poly.pdbx_seq_one_letter_code
_entity_poly.pdbx_strand_id
1 'polypeptide(L)'
;MFVYLYNKHAIACGVSVTGYTAAMNQLAYGAASGDGAGDACGRCFAVTATADTSNSGYTGPFSTIVVKVTNLCPYTDTEWCGQTTSNTTNSHGLPYHFDICADDGASDVFFPSGHTALSGNFTEVSCDEWSGSDGSKLWDTGCLDGETADFWPAVGCGNVGTAPS
;
A
#
# COMPACT_ATOMS: atom_id res chain seq x y z
N MET A 1 -5.59 7.29 -0.90
CA MET A 1 -5.63 7.79 0.48
C MET A 1 -4.49 7.17 1.26
N PHE A 2 -3.97 7.85 2.27
CA PHE A 2 -2.80 7.42 3.03
C PHE A 2 -3.09 7.52 4.51
N VAL A 3 -2.97 6.41 5.24
CA VAL A 3 -3.09 6.42 6.70
C VAL A 3 -1.82 5.85 7.31
N TYR A 4 -1.61 6.28 8.54
CA TYR A 4 -0.55 5.80 9.41
C TYR A 4 -0.88 4.39 9.93
N LEU A 5 -0.03 3.41 9.61
CA LEU A 5 -0.21 2.05 10.09
C LEU A 5 0.35 1.93 11.51
N TYR A 6 -0.52 1.81 12.53
CA TYR A 6 -0.09 1.36 13.86
C TYR A 6 -0.09 -0.17 13.92
N ASN A 7 1.03 -0.73 14.39
CA ASN A 7 1.27 -2.16 14.65
C ASN A 7 1.50 -3.05 13.42
N LYS A 8 2.78 -3.14 13.04
CA LYS A 8 3.39 -4.28 12.34
C LYS A 8 2.81 -5.62 12.81
N HIS A 9 2.53 -6.54 11.88
CA HIS A 9 3.16 -7.88 11.90
C HIS A 9 2.83 -8.79 10.72
N ALA A 10 1.86 -8.46 9.87
CA ALA A 10 1.62 -9.26 8.68
C ALA A 10 2.36 -8.67 7.48
N ILE A 11 3.17 -9.48 6.79
CA ILE A 11 3.63 -9.20 5.43
C ILE A 11 2.86 -10.16 4.55
N ALA A 12 1.69 -9.76 4.04
CA ALA A 12 0.84 -10.66 3.26
C ALA A 12 1.53 -11.19 1.99
N CYS A 13 2.51 -10.45 1.44
CA CYS A 13 3.31 -10.89 0.30
C CYS A 13 4.31 -12.01 0.63
N GLY A 14 4.60 -12.25 1.92
CA GLY A 14 5.41 -13.40 2.35
C GLY A 14 6.91 -13.31 2.11
N VAL A 15 7.46 -12.11 1.92
CA VAL A 15 8.89 -11.87 1.76
C VAL A 15 9.31 -10.70 2.65
N SER A 16 10.28 -10.90 3.53
CA SER A 16 10.80 -9.80 4.35
C SER A 16 11.49 -8.76 3.46
N VAL A 17 11.41 -7.47 3.80
CA VAL A 17 12.14 -6.41 3.07
C VAL A 17 12.73 -5.38 4.03
N THR A 18 13.70 -4.60 3.54
CA THR A 18 14.12 -3.31 4.11
C THR A 18 13.69 -2.19 3.17
N GLY A 19 13.56 -0.95 3.65
CA GLY A 19 13.07 0.18 2.85
C GLY A 19 11.61 0.52 3.14
N TYR A 20 11.10 1.58 2.52
CA TYR A 20 9.74 2.06 2.77
C TYR A 20 8.69 1.15 2.16
N THR A 21 7.72 0.74 2.96
CA THR A 21 6.68 -0.20 2.56
C THR A 21 5.28 0.32 2.85
N ALA A 22 4.30 -0.27 2.17
CA ALA A 22 2.91 0.00 2.41
C ALA A 22 2.06 -1.27 2.29
N ALA A 23 0.90 -1.25 2.97
CA ALA A 23 -0.20 -2.15 2.69
C ALA A 23 -1.16 -1.50 1.67
N MET A 24 -1.66 -2.25 0.70
CA MET A 24 -2.63 -1.74 -0.28
C MET A 24 -4.04 -2.28 0.01
N ASN A 25 -5.10 -1.50 -0.24
CA ASN A 25 -6.48 -1.98 -0.05
C ASN A 25 -6.76 -3.24 -0.86
N GLN A 26 -7.55 -4.16 -0.27
CA GLN A 26 -7.77 -5.50 -0.80
C GLN A 26 -8.20 -5.55 -2.27
N LEU A 27 -9.07 -4.62 -2.70
CA LEU A 27 -9.55 -4.54 -4.08
C LEU A 27 -8.41 -4.33 -5.09
N ALA A 28 -7.35 -3.61 -4.70
CA ALA A 28 -6.17 -3.34 -5.52
C ALA A 28 -5.00 -4.28 -5.21
N TYR A 29 -4.91 -4.82 -3.97
CA TYR A 29 -3.87 -5.77 -3.58
C TYR A 29 -3.91 -7.06 -4.40
N GLY A 30 -5.12 -7.58 -4.68
CA GLY A 30 -5.33 -8.71 -5.58
C GLY A 30 -5.47 -10.08 -4.93
N ALA A 31 -5.58 -10.17 -3.60
CA ALA A 31 -5.85 -11.42 -2.88
C ALA A 31 -6.56 -11.14 -1.54
N ALA A 32 -7.26 -12.11 -0.96
CA ALA A 32 -7.90 -11.96 0.34
C ALA A 32 -6.94 -12.29 1.51
N SER A 33 -7.38 -11.97 2.74
CA SER A 33 -6.63 -12.33 3.94
C SER A 33 -6.45 -13.86 4.04
N GLY A 34 -5.20 -14.31 4.09
CA GLY A 34 -4.84 -15.73 4.15
C GLY A 34 -4.53 -16.37 2.79
N ASP A 35 -4.84 -15.71 1.67
CA ASP A 35 -4.60 -16.25 0.32
C ASP A 35 -3.17 -15.98 -0.19
N GLY A 36 -2.38 -15.19 0.54
CA GLY A 36 -0.98 -14.89 0.25
C GLY A 36 -0.79 -13.64 -0.62
N ALA A 37 0.15 -13.71 -1.55
CA ALA A 37 0.53 -12.59 -2.41
C ALA A 37 -0.52 -12.34 -3.49
N GLY A 38 -0.96 -11.09 -3.64
CA GLY A 38 -1.72 -10.62 -4.80
C GLY A 38 -0.80 -9.89 -5.80
N ASP A 39 -1.34 -9.46 -6.94
CA ASP A 39 -0.52 -8.88 -8.02
C ASP A 39 0.12 -7.54 -7.66
N ALA A 40 -0.34 -6.87 -6.60
CA ALA A 40 0.31 -5.66 -6.10
C ALA A 40 1.66 -5.94 -5.40
N CYS A 41 1.90 -7.18 -4.97
CA CYS A 41 3.11 -7.54 -4.23
C CYS A 41 4.39 -7.24 -5.01
N GLY A 42 5.25 -6.42 -4.41
CA GLY A 42 6.55 -6.03 -4.97
C GLY A 42 6.52 -4.78 -5.83
N ARG A 43 5.35 -4.31 -6.28
CA ARG A 43 5.24 -3.09 -7.08
C ARG A 43 5.62 -1.86 -6.27
N CYS A 44 6.29 -0.91 -6.93
CA CYS A 44 6.73 0.35 -6.31
C CYS A 44 5.88 1.53 -6.77
N PHE A 45 5.53 2.40 -5.83
CA PHE A 45 4.67 3.56 -6.09
C PHE A 45 5.26 4.82 -5.48
N ALA A 46 5.38 5.87 -6.29
CA ALA A 46 5.57 7.22 -5.79
C ALA A 46 4.22 7.73 -5.25
N VAL A 47 4.13 7.90 -3.93
CA VAL A 47 2.93 8.40 -3.25
C VAL A 47 3.17 9.84 -2.79
N THR A 48 2.20 10.73 -3.03
CA THR A 48 2.31 12.16 -2.74
C THR A 48 1.10 12.62 -1.95
N ALA A 49 1.32 13.15 -0.75
CA ALA A 49 0.27 13.81 0.02
C ALA A 49 -0.04 15.19 -0.56
N THR A 50 -1.32 15.59 -0.54
CA THR A 50 -1.75 16.92 -1.00
C THR A 50 -2.81 17.57 -0.11
N ALA A 51 -3.41 16.82 0.81
CA ALA A 51 -4.39 17.34 1.76
C ALA A 51 -4.49 16.45 3.00
N ASP A 52 -4.83 17.06 4.14
CA ASP A 52 -5.21 16.37 5.37
C ASP A 52 -6.73 16.15 5.38
N THR A 53 -7.16 14.90 5.58
CA THR A 53 -8.59 14.52 5.58
C THR A 53 -9.34 14.94 6.84
N SER A 54 -8.63 15.18 7.93
CA SER A 54 -9.16 15.60 9.23
C SER A 54 -9.03 17.12 9.47
N ASN A 55 -8.21 17.81 8.70
CA ASN A 55 -8.02 19.27 8.78
C ASN A 55 -7.90 19.92 7.39
N SER A 56 -9.03 20.34 6.82
CA SER A 56 -9.07 21.01 5.51
C SER A 56 -8.36 22.37 5.45
N GLY A 57 -7.99 22.96 6.60
CA GLY A 57 -7.22 24.20 6.66
C GLY A 57 -5.70 24.00 6.64
N TYR A 58 -5.22 22.76 6.77
CA TYR A 58 -3.80 22.45 6.72
C TYR A 58 -3.29 22.44 5.27
N THR A 59 -2.23 23.22 5.00
CA THR A 59 -1.70 23.44 3.64
C THR A 59 -0.32 22.82 3.43
N GLY A 60 0.16 22.04 4.39
CA GLY A 60 1.47 21.38 4.34
C GLY A 60 2.43 21.84 5.43
N PRO A 61 3.68 21.34 5.43
CA PRO A 61 4.33 20.64 4.31
C PRO A 61 3.71 19.28 3.98
N PHE A 62 3.78 18.90 2.69
CA PHE A 62 3.46 17.57 2.21
C PHE A 62 4.68 16.97 1.51
N SER A 63 4.79 15.64 1.55
CA SER A 63 5.93 14.89 1.04
C SER A 63 5.53 13.91 -0.08
N THR A 64 6.52 13.55 -0.89
CA THR A 64 6.47 12.39 -1.80
C THR A 64 7.48 11.36 -1.32
N ILE A 65 7.08 10.09 -1.25
CA ILE A 65 7.99 8.96 -1.01
C ILE A 65 7.73 7.86 -2.04
N VAL A 66 8.71 6.99 -2.27
CA VAL A 66 8.51 5.75 -3.03
C VAL A 66 8.37 4.60 -2.05
N VAL A 67 7.27 3.85 -2.14
CA VAL A 67 7.00 2.67 -1.31
C VAL A 67 6.92 1.41 -2.15
N LYS A 68 7.36 0.28 -1.61
CA LYS A 68 7.09 -1.06 -2.15
C LYS A 68 5.86 -1.66 -1.44
N VAL A 69 4.90 -2.18 -2.19
CA VAL A 69 3.73 -2.87 -1.59
C VAL A 69 4.14 -4.26 -1.12
N THR A 70 4.00 -4.50 0.18
CA THR A 70 4.40 -5.79 0.80
C THR A 70 3.29 -6.41 1.65
N ASN A 71 2.17 -5.70 1.80
CA ASN A 71 1.09 -6.14 2.68
C ASN A 71 -0.30 -5.81 2.15
N LEU A 72 -1.30 -6.43 2.76
CA LEU A 72 -2.71 -6.26 2.51
C LEU A 72 -3.33 -5.37 3.58
N CYS A 73 -4.10 -4.38 3.15
CA CYS A 73 -5.10 -3.72 3.99
C CYS A 73 -6.48 -4.32 3.67
N PRO A 74 -7.06 -5.15 4.56
CA PRO A 74 -8.25 -5.93 4.25
C PRO A 74 -9.51 -5.07 4.15
N TYR A 75 -10.47 -5.48 3.32
CA TYR A 75 -11.72 -4.72 3.14
C TYR A 75 -12.60 -4.65 4.39
N THR A 76 -12.30 -5.47 5.41
CA THR A 76 -12.95 -5.41 6.72
C THR A 76 -12.60 -4.14 7.50
N ASP A 77 -11.53 -3.43 7.13
CA ASP A 77 -11.33 -2.04 7.53
C ASP A 77 -12.21 -1.14 6.65
N THR A 78 -13.46 -0.97 7.09
CA THR A 78 -14.49 -0.29 6.32
C THR A 78 -14.28 1.22 6.17
N GLU A 79 -13.48 1.83 7.05
CA GLU A 79 -13.20 3.26 6.97
C GLU A 79 -12.21 3.52 5.83
N TRP A 80 -11.14 2.74 5.77
CA TRP A 80 -10.00 3.09 4.94
C TRP A 80 -9.83 2.21 3.70
N CYS A 81 -10.07 0.91 3.82
CA CYS A 81 -9.78 -0.11 2.81
C CYS A 81 -11.00 -0.89 2.33
N GLY A 82 -12.20 -0.46 2.74
CA GLY A 82 -13.48 -1.10 2.45
C GLY A 82 -13.97 -1.00 1.01
N GLN A 83 -13.10 -0.70 0.05
CA GLN A 83 -13.47 -0.73 -1.38
C GLN A 83 -13.80 -2.16 -1.80
N THR A 84 -14.88 -2.32 -2.55
CA THR A 84 -15.32 -3.57 -3.18
C THR A 84 -15.67 -3.33 -4.64
N THR A 85 -15.97 -4.40 -5.37
CA THR A 85 -16.44 -4.29 -6.76
C THR A 85 -17.85 -3.67 -6.87
N SER A 86 -18.69 -3.74 -5.83
CA SER A 86 -20.00 -3.08 -5.82
C SER A 86 -19.97 -1.66 -5.23
N ASN A 87 -18.97 -1.35 -4.40
CA ASN A 87 -18.73 -0.02 -3.85
C ASN A 87 -17.23 0.30 -3.92
N THR A 88 -16.81 0.98 -5.00
CA THR A 88 -15.40 1.14 -5.35
C THR A 88 -14.67 2.21 -4.54
N THR A 89 -15.30 2.84 -3.56
CA THR A 89 -14.70 3.90 -2.73
C THR A 89 -14.86 3.60 -1.24
N ASN A 90 -13.87 4.00 -0.44
CA ASN A 90 -13.94 3.93 1.02
C ASN A 90 -14.86 5.02 1.61
N SER A 91 -14.94 5.14 2.94
CA SER A 91 -15.80 6.15 3.60
C SER A 91 -15.39 7.60 3.30
N HIS A 92 -14.19 7.81 2.76
CA HIS A 92 -13.65 9.11 2.33
C HIS A 92 -13.80 9.35 0.82
N GLY A 93 -14.52 8.47 0.11
CA GLY A 93 -14.76 8.62 -1.33
C GLY A 93 -13.54 8.29 -2.21
N LEU A 94 -12.56 7.56 -1.67
CA LEU A 94 -11.29 7.29 -2.36
C LEU A 94 -11.19 5.84 -2.84
N PRO A 95 -10.77 5.60 -4.10
CA PRO A 95 -10.76 4.27 -4.71
C PRO A 95 -9.56 3.40 -4.32
N TYR A 96 -8.49 4.02 -3.81
CA TYR A 96 -7.27 3.34 -3.40
C TYR A 96 -6.83 3.80 -2.02
N HIS A 97 -6.21 2.89 -1.28
CA HIS A 97 -5.60 3.15 0.01
C HIS A 97 -4.21 2.53 0.09
N PHE A 98 -3.28 3.30 0.63
CA PHE A 98 -1.97 2.82 1.07
C PHE A 98 -1.83 3.09 2.57
N ASP A 99 -1.69 2.03 3.35
CA ASP A 99 -1.38 2.14 4.77
C ASP A 99 0.15 2.12 4.91
N ILE A 100 0.75 3.28 5.22
CA ILE A 100 2.20 3.47 5.16
C ILE A 100 2.82 2.91 6.44
N CYS A 101 3.82 2.04 6.28
CA CYS A 101 4.47 1.36 7.40
C CYS A 101 5.20 2.35 8.31
N ALA A 102 4.93 2.27 9.62
CA ALA A 102 5.61 3.13 10.58
C ALA A 102 7.03 2.66 10.93
N ASP A 103 7.23 1.34 10.91
CA ASP A 103 8.43 0.73 11.47
C ASP A 103 9.66 0.83 10.57
N ASP A 104 9.50 1.16 9.29
CA ASP A 104 10.59 1.33 8.32
C ASP A 104 10.99 2.80 8.12
N GLY A 105 10.38 3.71 8.88
CA GLY A 105 10.62 5.16 8.84
C GLY A 105 9.83 5.89 7.76
N ALA A 106 9.04 5.20 6.93
CA ALA A 106 8.25 5.84 5.88
C ALA A 106 7.24 6.83 6.45
N SER A 107 6.55 6.46 7.54
CA SER A 107 5.55 7.31 8.19
C SER A 107 6.14 8.63 8.69
N ASP A 108 7.35 8.59 9.26
CA ASP A 108 8.00 9.76 9.86
C ASP A 108 8.39 10.80 8.80
N VAL A 109 8.61 10.34 7.56
CA VAL A 109 8.90 11.22 6.41
C VAL A 109 7.63 11.69 5.71
N PHE A 110 6.60 10.83 5.66
CA PHE A 110 5.39 11.10 4.90
C PHE A 110 4.36 11.92 5.66
N PHE A 111 4.18 11.66 6.95
CA PHE A 111 3.17 12.30 7.79
C PHE A 111 3.78 13.43 8.63
N PRO A 112 3.36 14.69 8.41
CA PRO A 112 3.71 15.78 9.33
C PRO A 112 3.20 15.51 10.75
N SER A 113 3.90 16.04 11.75
CA SER A 113 3.54 15.83 13.16
C SER A 113 2.10 16.27 13.44
N GLY A 114 1.26 15.35 13.93
CA GLY A 114 -0.17 15.58 14.20
C GLY A 114 -1.11 15.33 13.00
N HIS A 115 -0.58 14.89 11.86
CA HIS A 115 -1.34 14.69 10.61
C HIS A 115 -1.18 13.26 10.10
N THR A 116 -1.98 12.32 10.61
CA THR A 116 -1.81 10.87 10.37
C THR A 116 -2.74 10.27 9.32
N ALA A 117 -3.62 11.08 8.73
CA ALA A 117 -4.54 10.66 7.67
C ALA A 117 -4.53 11.72 6.56
N LEU A 118 -3.96 11.35 5.41
CA LEU A 118 -3.76 12.24 4.28
C LEU A 118 -4.43 11.69 3.02
N SER A 119 -4.73 12.57 2.09
CA SER A 119 -5.15 12.23 0.74
C SER A 119 -4.19 12.84 -0.27
N GLY A 120 -4.20 12.30 -1.48
CA GLY A 120 -3.36 12.75 -2.58
C GLY A 120 -3.27 11.71 -3.66
N ASN A 121 -2.15 11.71 -4.38
CA ASN A 121 -1.98 10.97 -5.63
C ASN A 121 -0.90 9.91 -5.51
N PHE A 122 -0.95 8.91 -6.38
CA PHE A 122 0.12 7.92 -6.52
C PHE A 122 0.38 7.63 -7.99
N THR A 123 1.57 7.14 -8.29
CA THR A 123 1.95 6.69 -9.63
C THR A 123 2.85 5.47 -9.46
N GLU A 124 2.57 4.40 -10.21
CA GLU A 124 3.48 3.25 -10.28
C GLU A 124 4.78 3.68 -10.96
N VAL A 125 5.91 3.29 -10.37
CA VAL A 125 7.25 3.69 -10.80
C VAL A 125 8.18 2.47 -10.84
N SER A 126 9.33 2.59 -11.50
CA SER A 126 10.34 1.53 -11.44
C SER A 126 10.79 1.35 -9.99
N CYS A 127 10.98 0.10 -9.55
CA CYS A 127 11.57 -0.16 -8.25
C CYS A 127 13.05 0.27 -8.15
N ASP A 128 13.68 0.70 -9.24
CA ASP A 128 14.97 1.41 -9.20
C ASP A 128 14.87 2.75 -8.43
N GLU A 129 13.67 3.33 -8.33
CA GLU A 129 13.42 4.55 -7.55
C GLU A 129 13.19 4.27 -6.05
N TRP A 130 12.99 3.00 -5.68
CA TRP A 130 12.78 2.57 -4.31
C TRP A 130 14.11 2.20 -3.65
N SER A 131 14.32 2.68 -2.41
CA SER A 131 15.51 2.35 -1.63
C SER A 131 15.19 1.27 -0.60
N GLY A 132 15.85 0.13 -0.72
CA GLY A 132 15.65 -1.01 0.14
C GLY A 132 16.25 -2.29 -0.44
N SER A 133 15.90 -3.42 0.16
CA SER A 133 16.32 -4.74 -0.34
C SER A 133 15.36 -5.81 0.12
N ASP A 134 15.13 -6.79 -0.75
CA ASP A 134 14.33 -7.96 -0.46
C ASP A 134 15.16 -8.98 0.32
N GLY A 135 14.52 -9.60 1.30
CA GLY A 135 15.10 -10.62 2.17
C GLY A 135 14.58 -12.01 1.87
N SER A 136 14.51 -12.86 2.89
CA SER A 136 14.04 -14.23 2.75
C SER A 136 12.52 -14.33 2.59
N LYS A 137 12.07 -15.32 1.83
CA LYS A 137 10.68 -15.79 1.89
C LYS A 137 10.35 -16.25 3.31
N LEU A 138 9.18 -15.82 3.80
CA LEU A 138 8.61 -16.23 5.09
C LEU A 138 7.79 -17.52 4.96
N TRP A 139 7.32 -17.83 3.75
CA TRP A 139 6.65 -19.07 3.36
C TRP A 139 6.87 -19.34 1.86
N ASP A 140 6.71 -20.60 1.43
CA ASP A 140 7.07 -21.05 0.07
C ASP A 140 6.37 -20.26 -1.06
N THR A 141 5.13 -19.84 -0.80
CA THR A 141 4.30 -19.05 -1.74
C THR A 141 4.54 -17.54 -1.67
N GLY A 142 5.51 -17.07 -0.88
CA GLY A 142 5.86 -15.65 -0.84
C GLY A 142 6.36 -15.14 -2.20
N CYS A 143 5.93 -13.94 -2.58
CA CYS A 143 6.19 -13.35 -3.89
C CYS A 143 6.30 -11.82 -3.81
N LEU A 144 7.28 -11.25 -4.52
CA LEU A 144 7.44 -9.82 -4.80
C LEU A 144 7.78 -9.57 -6.28
N ASP A 145 7.42 -10.49 -7.17
CA ASP A 145 7.79 -10.45 -8.60
C ASP A 145 7.26 -9.20 -9.33
N GLY A 146 6.29 -8.49 -8.74
CA GLY A 146 5.86 -7.17 -9.19
C GLY A 146 6.96 -6.11 -9.20
N GLU A 147 8.09 -6.33 -8.51
CA GLU A 147 9.22 -5.39 -8.50
C GLU A 147 9.96 -5.30 -9.85
N THR A 148 9.82 -6.31 -10.71
CA THR A 148 10.45 -6.38 -12.05
C THR A 148 9.44 -6.46 -13.19
N ALA A 149 8.15 -6.47 -12.87
CA ALA A 149 7.10 -6.46 -13.88
C ALA A 149 7.02 -5.09 -14.57
N ASP A 150 6.51 -5.07 -15.81
CA ASP A 150 6.00 -3.83 -16.38
C ASP A 150 4.89 -3.25 -15.47
N PHE A 151 4.64 -1.95 -15.60
CA PHE A 151 3.53 -1.31 -14.87
C PHE A 151 2.19 -1.94 -15.24
N TRP A 152 1.20 -1.83 -14.34
CA TRP A 152 -0.15 -2.27 -14.66
C TRP A 152 -0.62 -1.67 -16.00
N PRO A 153 -1.24 -2.48 -16.89
CA PRO A 153 -1.93 -3.76 -16.61
C PRO A 153 -1.10 -5.05 -16.85
N ALA A 154 0.22 -5.05 -16.61
CA ALA A 154 1.02 -6.28 -16.62
C ALA A 154 0.82 -7.13 -15.35
N VAL A 155 1.34 -8.36 -15.33
CA VAL A 155 1.21 -9.32 -14.22
C VAL A 155 2.58 -9.57 -13.60
N GLY A 156 2.69 -9.40 -12.28
CA GLY A 156 3.80 -9.83 -11.45
C GLY A 156 3.46 -11.14 -10.75
N CYS A 157 3.08 -11.05 -9.47
CA CYS A 157 2.68 -12.23 -8.67
C CYS A 157 1.34 -12.86 -9.08
N GLY A 158 0.46 -12.10 -9.74
CA GLY A 158 -0.89 -12.52 -10.11
C GLY A 158 -1.92 -12.39 -8.99
N ASN A 159 -3.17 -12.16 -9.37
CA ASN A 159 -4.30 -12.09 -8.43
C ASN A 159 -4.71 -13.51 -7.99
N VAL A 160 -5.18 -13.63 -6.75
CA VAL A 160 -5.68 -14.88 -6.15
C VAL A 160 -7.15 -14.71 -5.77
N GLY A 161 -7.97 -15.68 -6.18
CA GLY A 161 -9.39 -15.70 -5.86
C GLY A 161 -10.20 -14.64 -6.61
N THR A 162 -11.26 -14.14 -5.96
CA THR A 162 -12.17 -13.13 -6.50
C THR A 162 -12.15 -11.89 -5.61
N ALA A 163 -12.15 -10.71 -6.23
CA ALA A 163 -12.22 -9.44 -5.52
C ALA A 163 -13.48 -9.36 -4.61
N PRO A 164 -13.41 -8.65 -3.47
CA PRO A 164 -14.56 -8.48 -2.59
C PRO A 164 -15.72 -7.79 -3.34
N SER A 165 -16.95 -8.17 -3.02
CA SER A 165 -18.19 -7.65 -3.64
C SER A 165 -18.93 -6.77 -2.67
#